data_AF-W8PGM8-F1
#
_entry.id   AF-W8PGM8-F1
#
_cell.length_a   1.000
_cell.length_b   1.000
_cell.length_c   1.000
_cell.angle_alpha   90.00
_cell.angle_beta   90.00
_cell.angle_gamma   90.00
#
_symmetry.space_group_name_H-M   'P 1'
#
loop_
_entity.id
_entity.type
_entity.pdbx_description
1 polymer ?
#
loop_
_entity_poly.entity_id
_entity_poly.type
_entity_poly.pdbx_seq_one_letter_code
_entity_poly.pdbx_strand_id
1 'polypeptide(L)'
;GESGAGKTVNTKRVIQYFATVAMAGPKKTDSGPGKMQGSLEDQIIAANPLLEAYGNAKTIRNDNSSRFGKFIRIHFSGTGKLAKADIETYLLEKSRVTFQLSAERSYHIFYQLMTGHKPELLEALLITTNPYDYPMISQGEITVKSIDDVEEFIATDSAIDILGFNADEKISIYKLTGAVMHHGAMKFKQKQREEQAEPDGNEAADKIAYLMGINSADMLKALCYPRVKVGNEMVTKGQTVPQVNNAVSALCKSVYEKMFLWMVVRINEMLNTTNPREYYIGVLDIAGFEIFDYNSLEQLCINFTNEKLQQFFNHTMFVLEQEEYKKEGIEWAFIDFGMDLATCIELIEKPMGIFSILEEECMF
;
A
#
# COMPACT_ATOMS: atom_id res chain seq x y z
N GLY A 1 1.32 18.33 -4.65
CA GLY A 1 0.46 18.41 -5.85
C GLY A 1 -0.79 17.58 -5.63
N GLU A 2 -1.95 18.06 -6.09
CA GLU A 2 -3.26 17.43 -5.88
C GLU A 2 -3.36 16.01 -6.49
N SER A 3 -4.40 15.27 -6.12
CA SER A 3 -4.71 13.98 -6.74
C SER A 3 -4.92 14.12 -8.25
N GLY A 4 -4.36 13.20 -9.04
CA GLY A 4 -4.37 13.27 -10.51
C GLY A 4 -3.28 14.13 -11.16
N ALA A 5 -2.44 14.85 -10.39
CA ALA A 5 -1.38 15.71 -10.95
C ALA A 5 -0.18 14.98 -11.58
N GLY A 6 -0.24 13.65 -11.77
CA GLY A 6 0.84 12.88 -12.41
C GLY A 6 2.12 12.69 -11.56
N LYS A 7 2.01 12.75 -10.22
CA LYS A 7 3.16 12.62 -9.30
C LYS A 7 3.98 11.34 -9.55
N THR A 8 3.31 10.20 -9.57
CA THR A 8 3.96 8.90 -9.81
C THR A 8 4.59 8.79 -11.19
N VAL A 9 4.00 9.41 -12.22
CA VAL A 9 4.59 9.47 -13.57
C VAL A 9 5.89 10.27 -13.55
N ASN A 10 5.93 11.42 -12.87
CA ASN A 10 7.15 12.22 -12.74
C ASN A 10 8.22 11.47 -11.95
N THR A 11 7.85 10.80 -10.85
CA THR A 11 8.77 9.92 -10.08
C THR A 11 9.40 8.87 -10.97
N LYS A 12 8.62 8.18 -11.83
CA LYS A 12 9.15 7.22 -12.81
C LYS A 12 10.17 7.86 -13.75
N ARG A 13 9.92 9.08 -14.26
CA ARG A 13 10.85 9.80 -15.15
C ARG A 13 12.13 10.22 -14.44
N VAL A 14 12.04 10.67 -13.18
CA VAL A 14 13.21 11.02 -12.36
C VAL A 14 14.09 9.79 -12.13
N ILE A 15 13.49 8.65 -11.77
CA ILE A 15 14.20 7.38 -11.61
C ILE A 15 14.87 6.96 -12.92
N GLN A 16 14.15 7.02 -14.05
CA GLN A 16 14.69 6.73 -15.38
C GLN A 16 15.88 7.63 -15.74
N TYR A 17 15.81 8.92 -15.39
CA TYR A 17 16.91 9.86 -15.61
C TYR A 17 18.15 9.46 -14.82
N PHE A 18 18.03 9.22 -13.51
CA PHE A 18 19.16 8.78 -12.69
C PHE A 18 19.73 7.44 -13.15
N ALA A 19 18.86 6.50 -13.50
CA ALA A 19 19.24 5.23 -14.09
C ALA A 19 20.04 5.39 -15.39
N THR A 20 19.73 6.38 -16.22
CA THR A 20 20.41 6.59 -17.50
C THR A 20 21.76 7.29 -17.33
N VAL A 21 21.83 8.30 -16.46
CA VAL A 21 23.00 9.18 -16.33
C VAL A 21 24.06 8.63 -15.38
N ALA A 22 23.67 7.92 -14.32
CA ALA A 22 24.61 7.39 -13.31
C ALA A 22 25.22 6.02 -13.68
N MET A 23 25.06 5.59 -14.94
CA MET A 23 25.53 4.32 -15.46
C MET A 23 27.06 4.23 -15.49
N ALA A 24 27.60 3.15 -14.92
CA ALA A 24 28.95 2.71 -15.24
C ALA A 24 29.13 1.22 -14.93
N GLY A 25 28.87 0.36 -15.91
CA GLY A 25 29.29 -1.03 -15.87
C GLY A 25 28.65 -1.88 -16.97
N PRO A 26 29.30 -2.99 -17.40
CA PRO A 26 28.68 -3.94 -18.30
C PRO A 26 27.46 -4.57 -17.60
N LYS A 27 26.36 -4.76 -18.35
CA LYS A 27 25.15 -5.46 -17.87
C LYS A 27 25.55 -6.82 -17.33
N LYS A 28 25.41 -7.05 -16.03
CA LYS A 28 25.52 -8.39 -15.45
C LYS A 28 24.25 -9.15 -15.77
N THR A 29 24.32 -10.08 -16.71
CA THR A 29 23.25 -11.03 -17.02
C THR A 29 23.50 -12.30 -16.21
N ASP A 30 23.17 -12.30 -14.93
CA ASP A 30 23.19 -13.53 -14.12
C ASP A 30 21.76 -14.08 -14.05
N SER A 31 21.38 -14.88 -15.05
CA SER A 31 20.06 -15.49 -15.15
C SER A 31 20.01 -16.80 -14.37
N GLY A 32 19.42 -16.79 -13.18
CA GLY A 32 19.13 -18.00 -12.40
C GLY A 32 17.89 -17.83 -11.51
N PRO A 33 17.15 -18.90 -11.19
CA PRO A 33 15.99 -18.84 -10.31
C PRO A 33 16.39 -18.32 -8.92
N GLY A 34 15.67 -17.32 -8.40
CA GLY A 34 15.97 -16.65 -7.12
C GLY A 34 17.12 -15.65 -7.17
N LYS A 35 17.62 -15.30 -8.37
CA LYS A 35 18.58 -14.21 -8.57
C LYS A 35 17.92 -13.07 -9.34
N MET A 36 18.38 -11.85 -9.07
CA MET A 36 17.92 -10.65 -9.76
C MET A 36 18.11 -10.77 -11.27
N GLN A 37 17.11 -10.35 -12.03
CA GLN A 37 17.24 -10.16 -13.47
C GLN A 37 17.43 -8.68 -13.78
N GLY A 38 18.29 -8.38 -14.75
CA GLY A 38 18.56 -7.00 -15.13
C GLY A 38 19.45 -6.24 -14.14
N SER A 39 19.70 -4.97 -14.45
CA SER A 39 20.55 -4.11 -13.64
C SER A 39 19.80 -3.57 -12.41
N LEU A 40 20.51 -2.96 -11.46
CA LEU A 40 19.88 -2.36 -10.26
C LEU A 40 18.84 -1.30 -10.66
N GLU A 41 19.07 -0.62 -11.78
CA GLU A 41 18.17 0.34 -12.38
C GLU A 41 16.88 -0.30 -12.89
N ASP A 42 16.99 -1.42 -13.62
CA ASP A 42 15.84 -2.20 -14.09
C ASP A 42 14.97 -2.62 -12.89
N GLN A 43 15.59 -2.99 -11.78
CA GLN A 43 14.90 -3.38 -10.54
C GLN A 43 14.16 -2.21 -9.89
N ILE A 44 14.77 -1.02 -9.80
CA ILE A 44 14.10 0.17 -9.23
C ILE A 44 12.87 0.54 -10.09
N ILE A 45 12.97 0.42 -11.41
CA ILE A 45 11.85 0.68 -12.31
C ILE A 45 10.77 -0.41 -12.14
N ALA A 46 11.17 -1.69 -12.09
CA ALA A 46 10.28 -2.84 -11.94
C ALA A 46 9.55 -2.88 -10.58
N ALA A 47 10.08 -2.22 -9.53
CA ALA A 47 9.36 -2.08 -8.27
C ALA A 47 8.01 -1.36 -8.43
N ASN A 48 7.88 -0.44 -9.41
CA ASN A 48 6.66 0.37 -9.53
C ASN A 48 5.42 -0.44 -9.96
N PRO A 49 5.43 -1.25 -11.05
CA PRO A 49 4.26 -2.06 -11.40
C PRO A 49 3.74 -2.94 -10.25
N LEU A 50 4.64 -3.53 -9.45
CA LEU A 50 4.23 -4.34 -8.29
C LEU A 50 3.60 -3.49 -7.20
N LEU A 51 4.23 -2.36 -6.84
CA LEU A 51 3.70 -1.46 -5.82
C LEU A 51 2.40 -0.77 -6.27
N GLU A 52 2.24 -0.48 -7.56
CA GLU A 52 1.01 0.11 -8.11
C GLU A 52 -0.12 -0.91 -8.13
N ALA A 53 0.13 -2.16 -8.51
CA ALA A 53 -0.89 -3.21 -8.45
C ALA A 53 -1.50 -3.38 -7.05
N TYR A 54 -0.67 -3.30 -6.01
CA TYR A 54 -1.09 -3.52 -4.62
C TYR A 54 -1.40 -2.25 -3.83
N GLY A 55 -0.93 -1.09 -4.29
CA GLY A 55 -1.02 0.17 -3.56
C GLY A 55 -1.81 1.25 -4.28
N ASN A 56 -2.16 1.06 -5.55
CA ASN A 56 -2.98 2.00 -6.30
C ASN A 56 -4.39 1.47 -6.55
N ALA A 57 -5.32 2.41 -6.59
CA ALA A 57 -6.72 2.15 -6.86
C ALA A 57 -7.33 3.32 -7.63
N LYS A 58 -8.48 3.07 -8.26
CA LYS A 58 -9.27 4.09 -8.94
C LYS A 58 -10.05 4.91 -7.91
N THR A 59 -9.92 6.24 -7.96
CA THR A 59 -10.76 7.19 -7.24
C THR A 59 -11.65 7.97 -8.23
N ILE A 60 -12.51 8.85 -7.71
CA ILE A 60 -13.38 9.71 -8.52
C ILE A 60 -12.56 10.62 -9.46
N ARG A 61 -11.36 11.03 -9.05
CA ARG A 61 -10.54 12.03 -9.76
C ARG A 61 -9.35 11.43 -10.50
N ASN A 62 -8.95 10.21 -10.17
CA ASN A 62 -7.74 9.60 -10.71
C ASN A 62 -7.92 8.09 -10.85
N ASP A 63 -7.74 7.59 -12.07
CA ASP A 63 -7.93 6.18 -12.39
C ASP A 63 -6.83 5.27 -11.79
N ASN A 64 -5.64 5.80 -11.54
CA ASN A 64 -4.51 5.08 -10.96
C ASN A 64 -3.92 5.91 -9.80
N SER A 65 -4.68 6.03 -8.71
CA SER A 65 -4.32 6.85 -7.55
C SER A 65 -3.54 6.04 -6.53
N SER A 66 -2.34 6.50 -6.18
CA SER A 66 -1.56 5.94 -5.07
C SER A 66 -2.33 6.12 -3.76
N ARG A 67 -2.68 5.00 -3.12
CA ARG A 67 -3.33 4.96 -1.80
C ARG A 67 -2.34 4.59 -0.69
N PHE A 68 -1.07 4.86 -0.94
CA PHE A 68 0.04 4.78 0.00
C PHE A 68 1.04 5.89 -0.35
N GLY A 69 1.83 6.28 0.64
CA GLY A 69 3.02 7.09 0.43
C GLY A 69 4.25 6.21 0.22
N LYS A 70 5.15 6.64 -0.66
CA LYS A 70 6.48 6.04 -0.83
C LYS A 70 7.56 7.12 -0.82
N PHE A 71 8.65 6.85 -0.12
CA PHE A 71 9.86 7.64 -0.14
C PHE A 71 11.00 6.77 -0.64
N ILE A 72 11.48 7.08 -1.84
CA ILE A 72 12.54 6.32 -2.52
C ILE A 72 13.85 7.05 -2.30
N ARG A 73 14.81 6.41 -1.62
CA ARG A 73 16.18 6.92 -1.49
C ARG A 73 17.06 6.26 -2.54
N ILE A 74 17.57 7.06 -3.46
CA ILE A 74 18.54 6.63 -4.47
C ILE A 74 19.93 7.03 -3.97
N HIS A 75 20.75 6.05 -3.62
CA HIS A 75 22.08 6.25 -3.04
C HIS A 75 23.14 6.28 -4.13
N PHE A 76 24.07 7.22 -4.00
CA PHE A 76 25.21 7.41 -4.87
C PHE A 76 26.52 7.18 -4.10
N SER A 77 27.48 6.59 -4.80
CA SER A 77 28.88 6.52 -4.35
C SER A 77 29.56 7.89 -4.45
N GLY A 78 30.73 8.06 -3.83
CA GLY A 78 31.55 9.28 -3.98
C GLY A 78 31.99 9.60 -5.41
N THR A 79 31.85 8.64 -6.34
CA THR A 79 32.08 8.85 -7.78
C THR A 79 30.83 9.29 -8.55
N GLY A 80 29.69 9.50 -7.87
CA GLY A 80 28.41 9.88 -8.48
C GLY A 80 27.65 8.71 -9.14
N LYS A 81 28.13 7.48 -9.00
CA LYS A 81 27.48 6.27 -9.55
C LYS A 81 26.41 5.73 -8.61
N LEU A 82 25.38 5.12 -9.17
CA LEU A 82 24.30 4.49 -8.41
C LEU A 82 24.84 3.31 -7.58
N ALA A 83 24.60 3.36 -6.27
CA ALA A 83 25.10 2.38 -5.32
C ALA A 83 23.99 1.42 -4.87
N LYS A 84 22.85 1.96 -4.45
CA LYS A 84 21.72 1.23 -3.84
C LYS A 84 20.44 2.06 -4.01
N ALA A 85 19.28 1.41 -3.93
CA ALA A 85 18.04 2.11 -3.59
C ALA A 85 17.38 1.48 -2.36
N ASP A 86 16.53 2.25 -1.70
CA ASP A 86 15.55 1.71 -0.74
C ASP A 86 14.26 2.54 -0.78
N ILE A 87 13.18 1.92 -0.35
CA ILE A 87 11.83 2.43 -0.41
C ILE A 87 11.23 2.33 1.00
N GLU A 88 10.87 3.46 1.58
CA GLU A 88 10.01 3.51 2.75
C GLU A 88 8.57 3.74 2.31
N THR A 89 7.62 3.04 2.93
CA THR A 89 6.19 3.22 2.65
C THR A 89 5.45 3.72 3.88
N TYR A 90 4.44 4.56 3.65
CA TYR A 90 3.61 5.18 4.68
C TYR A 90 2.13 5.02 4.33
N LEU A 91 1.29 4.85 5.35
CA LEU A 91 -0.17 5.00 5.27
C LEU A 91 -0.82 4.33 4.04
N LEU A 92 -0.72 3.00 3.95
CA LEU A 92 -1.58 2.24 3.04
C LEU A 92 -3.05 2.40 3.48
N GLU A 93 -3.94 2.83 2.58
CA GLU A 93 -5.37 2.95 2.84
C GLU A 93 -6.02 1.56 2.95
N LYS A 94 -5.95 0.97 4.16
CA LYS A 94 -6.41 -0.41 4.39
C LYS A 94 -7.92 -0.56 4.16
N SER A 95 -8.69 0.49 4.41
CA SER A 95 -10.16 0.49 4.21
C SER A 95 -10.55 0.09 2.79
N ARG A 96 -9.75 0.44 1.78
CA ARG A 96 -9.91 0.14 0.36
C ARG A 96 -10.05 -1.36 0.03
N VAL A 97 -9.48 -2.22 0.89
CA VAL A 97 -9.56 -3.69 0.74
C VAL A 97 -10.97 -4.21 1.04
N THR A 98 -11.71 -3.52 1.92
CA THR A 98 -13.03 -3.98 2.41
C THR A 98 -14.19 -3.10 1.98
N PHE A 99 -13.90 -1.91 1.44
CA PHE A 99 -14.88 -0.88 1.16
C PHE A 99 -14.45 -0.01 -0.02
N GLN A 100 -15.41 0.39 -0.84
CA GLN A 100 -15.24 1.37 -1.92
C GLN A 100 -16.51 2.22 -2.02
N LEU A 101 -16.36 3.50 -2.38
CA LEU A 101 -17.51 4.29 -2.84
C LEU A 101 -17.92 3.84 -4.25
N SER A 102 -19.14 4.20 -4.66
CA SER A 102 -19.76 3.73 -5.91
C SER A 102 -18.96 4.02 -7.18
N ALA A 103 -18.24 5.14 -7.22
CA ALA A 103 -17.41 5.56 -8.36
C ALA A 103 -15.92 5.19 -8.22
N GLU A 104 -15.55 4.49 -7.16
CA GLU A 104 -14.19 4.06 -6.86
C GLU A 104 -14.02 2.56 -7.12
N ARG A 105 -12.78 2.09 -7.17
CA ARG A 105 -12.42 0.67 -7.32
C ARG A 105 -11.54 0.24 -6.15
N SER A 106 -11.45 -1.06 -5.86
CA SER A 106 -10.42 -1.58 -4.96
C SER A 106 -9.04 -1.56 -5.62
N TYR A 107 -8.03 -2.14 -4.97
CA TYR A 107 -6.67 -2.22 -5.52
C TYR A 107 -6.62 -3.00 -6.83
N HIS A 108 -5.76 -2.55 -7.76
CA HIS A 108 -5.72 -3.08 -9.13
C HIS A 108 -5.46 -4.59 -9.21
N ILE A 109 -4.62 -5.12 -8.32
CA ILE A 109 -4.24 -6.53 -8.31
C ILE A 109 -5.43 -7.48 -8.30
N PHE A 110 -6.52 -7.16 -7.59
CA PHE A 110 -7.68 -8.05 -7.52
C PHE A 110 -8.27 -8.31 -8.90
N TYR A 111 -8.35 -7.27 -9.71
CA TYR A 111 -8.95 -7.36 -11.03
C TYR A 111 -7.99 -7.88 -12.08
N GLN A 112 -6.69 -7.55 -11.94
CA GLN A 112 -5.61 -8.17 -12.71
C GLN A 112 -5.64 -9.70 -12.59
N LEU A 113 -5.79 -10.24 -11.37
CA LEU A 113 -5.89 -11.69 -11.12
C LEU A 113 -7.17 -12.31 -11.71
N MET A 114 -8.29 -11.59 -11.70
CA MET A 114 -9.58 -12.07 -12.21
C MET A 114 -9.69 -12.01 -13.74
N THR A 115 -8.70 -11.47 -14.46
CA THR A 115 -8.70 -11.45 -15.93
C THR A 115 -8.65 -12.84 -16.55
N GLY A 116 -8.11 -13.82 -15.82
CA GLY A 116 -7.89 -15.17 -16.34
C GLY A 116 -6.76 -15.26 -17.38
N HIS A 117 -5.88 -14.24 -17.47
CA HIS A 117 -4.71 -14.29 -18.36
C HIS A 117 -3.80 -15.49 -18.04
N LYS A 118 -3.71 -15.86 -16.76
CA LYS A 118 -3.10 -17.10 -16.25
C LYS A 118 -4.17 -17.98 -15.59
N PRO A 119 -4.85 -18.86 -16.34
CA PRO A 119 -5.94 -19.69 -15.81
C PRO A 119 -5.53 -20.56 -14.63
N GLU A 120 -4.27 -20.99 -14.58
CA GLU A 120 -3.70 -21.76 -13.46
C GLU A 120 -3.78 -21.01 -12.13
N LEU A 121 -3.76 -19.67 -12.15
CA LEU A 121 -3.94 -18.88 -10.94
C LEU A 121 -5.41 -18.85 -10.49
N LEU A 122 -6.38 -18.86 -11.40
CA LEU A 122 -7.79 -18.95 -11.01
C LEU A 122 -8.04 -20.24 -10.21
N GLU A 123 -7.50 -21.36 -10.69
CA GLU A 123 -7.58 -22.65 -10.01
C GLU A 123 -6.80 -22.65 -8.69
N ALA A 124 -5.55 -22.18 -8.69
CA ALA A 124 -4.70 -22.18 -7.49
C ALA A 124 -5.24 -21.27 -6.37
N LEU A 125 -5.93 -20.19 -6.74
CA LEU A 125 -6.52 -19.21 -5.82
C LEU A 125 -7.99 -19.51 -5.50
N LEU A 126 -8.57 -20.53 -6.14
CA LEU A 126 -9.98 -20.91 -6.02
C LEU A 126 -10.92 -19.73 -6.33
N ILE A 127 -10.56 -18.89 -7.31
CA ILE A 127 -11.33 -17.71 -7.71
C ILE A 127 -11.98 -17.86 -9.09
N THR A 128 -13.01 -17.05 -9.35
CA THR A 128 -13.68 -16.91 -10.64
C THR A 128 -13.26 -15.61 -11.32
N THR A 129 -13.68 -15.43 -12.56
CA THR A 129 -13.49 -14.18 -13.30
C THR A 129 -14.61 -13.17 -13.06
N ASN A 130 -15.60 -13.48 -12.20
CA ASN A 130 -16.73 -12.61 -11.91
C ASN A 130 -16.48 -11.83 -10.61
N PRO A 131 -16.21 -10.51 -10.66
CA PRO A 131 -15.88 -9.73 -9.46
C PRO A 131 -17.02 -9.67 -8.44
N TYR A 132 -18.27 -9.82 -8.88
CA TYR A 132 -19.43 -9.83 -7.99
C TYR A 132 -19.53 -11.06 -7.08
N ASP A 133 -18.71 -12.09 -7.32
CA ASP A 133 -18.56 -13.22 -6.39
C ASP A 133 -17.79 -12.81 -5.12
N TYR A 134 -17.17 -11.62 -5.11
CA TYR A 134 -16.31 -11.10 -4.03
C TYR A 134 -16.81 -9.75 -3.50
N PRO A 135 -17.74 -9.74 -2.53
CA PRO A 135 -18.44 -8.52 -2.08
C PRO A 135 -17.54 -7.39 -1.57
N MET A 136 -16.36 -7.71 -1.04
CA MET A 136 -15.43 -6.71 -0.49
C MET A 136 -14.71 -5.88 -1.56
N ILE A 137 -14.69 -6.32 -2.81
CA ILE A 137 -13.99 -5.66 -3.93
C ILE A 137 -14.95 -5.25 -5.06
N SER A 138 -16.26 -5.42 -4.87
CA SER A 138 -17.28 -5.20 -5.90
C SER A 138 -18.38 -4.21 -5.49
N GLN A 139 -18.09 -3.32 -4.53
CA GLN A 139 -19.05 -2.32 -4.04
C GLN A 139 -19.09 -1.08 -4.95
N GLY A 140 -17.97 -0.78 -5.59
CA GLY A 140 -17.83 0.32 -6.53
C GLY A 140 -17.72 -0.15 -7.98
N GLU A 141 -16.91 0.55 -8.77
CA GLU A 141 -16.65 0.19 -10.16
C GLU A 141 -15.72 -1.02 -10.28
N ILE A 142 -15.95 -1.78 -11.34
CA ILE A 142 -15.20 -3.01 -11.63
C ILE A 142 -14.17 -2.80 -12.73
N THR A 143 -14.49 -1.98 -13.74
CA THR A 143 -13.67 -1.76 -14.94
C THR A 143 -13.30 -0.30 -15.06
N VAL A 144 -12.08 -0.01 -15.51
CA VAL A 144 -11.60 1.36 -15.70
C VAL A 144 -11.19 1.54 -17.16
N LYS A 145 -11.77 2.51 -17.87
CA LYS A 145 -11.59 2.64 -19.33
C LYS A 145 -10.14 2.90 -19.76
N SER A 146 -9.34 3.49 -18.89
CA SER A 146 -7.94 3.86 -19.15
C SER A 146 -6.94 2.77 -18.78
N ILE A 147 -7.39 1.64 -18.21
CA ILE A 147 -6.53 0.57 -17.69
C ILE A 147 -6.89 -0.74 -18.39
N ASP A 148 -5.88 -1.41 -18.95
CA ASP A 148 -5.97 -2.80 -19.39
C ASP A 148 -5.42 -3.71 -18.29
N ASP A 149 -6.33 -4.36 -17.55
CA ASP A 149 -5.94 -5.22 -16.42
C ASP A 149 -5.09 -6.45 -16.87
N VAL A 150 -5.16 -6.87 -18.13
CA VAL A 150 -4.33 -7.97 -18.66
C VAL A 150 -2.90 -7.50 -18.87
N GLU A 151 -2.71 -6.36 -19.55
CA GLU A 151 -1.38 -5.79 -19.77
C GLU A 151 -0.70 -5.44 -18.44
N GLU A 152 -1.46 -4.84 -17.51
CA GLU A 152 -0.96 -4.52 -16.18
C GLU A 152 -0.62 -5.78 -15.38
N PHE A 153 -1.41 -6.85 -15.48
CA PHE A 153 -1.08 -8.11 -14.82
C PHE A 153 0.23 -8.71 -15.33
N ILE A 154 0.48 -8.68 -16.65
CA ILE A 154 1.74 -9.14 -17.24
C ILE A 154 2.90 -8.33 -16.69
N ALA A 155 2.75 -7.00 -16.59
CA ALA A 155 3.78 -6.12 -16.04
C ALA A 155 4.06 -6.43 -14.55
N THR A 156 3.03 -6.63 -13.74
CA THR A 156 3.13 -6.99 -12.32
C THR A 156 3.78 -8.35 -12.13
N ASP A 157 3.35 -9.37 -12.87
CA ASP A 157 3.90 -10.73 -12.78
C ASP A 157 5.38 -10.77 -13.19
N SER A 158 5.74 -10.04 -14.25
CA SER A 158 7.13 -9.89 -14.70
C SER A 158 7.98 -9.10 -13.70
N ALA A 159 7.41 -8.07 -13.07
CA ALA A 159 8.09 -7.29 -12.03
C ALA A 159 8.51 -8.16 -10.84
N ILE A 160 7.64 -9.08 -10.39
CA ILE A 160 7.95 -10.02 -9.30
C ILE A 160 9.18 -10.87 -9.66
N ASP A 161 9.28 -11.33 -10.91
CA ASP A 161 10.42 -12.14 -11.36
C ASP A 161 11.71 -11.31 -11.47
N ILE A 162 11.63 -10.07 -11.99
CA ILE A 162 12.78 -9.16 -12.12
C ILE A 162 13.35 -8.79 -10.75
N LEU A 163 12.47 -8.52 -9.79
CA LEU A 163 12.81 -8.22 -8.40
C LEU A 163 13.35 -9.45 -7.66
N GLY A 164 13.34 -10.63 -8.29
CA GLY A 164 13.98 -11.84 -7.79
C GLY A 164 13.25 -12.52 -6.63
N PHE A 165 11.93 -12.31 -6.52
CA PHE A 165 11.10 -13.16 -5.67
C PHE A 165 11.19 -14.59 -6.20
N ASN A 166 11.28 -15.56 -5.29
CA ASN A 166 11.24 -16.96 -5.71
C ASN A 166 9.80 -17.41 -6.03
N ALA A 167 9.66 -18.59 -6.64
CA ALA A 167 8.36 -19.10 -7.06
C ALA A 167 7.39 -19.30 -5.88
N ASP A 168 7.89 -19.74 -4.72
CA ASP A 168 7.08 -19.95 -3.50
C ASP A 168 6.59 -18.62 -2.92
N GLU A 169 7.42 -17.59 -2.95
CA GLU A 169 7.06 -16.22 -2.56
C GLU A 169 6.01 -15.63 -3.50
N LYS A 170 6.22 -15.75 -4.82
CA LYS A 170 5.29 -15.28 -5.85
C LYS A 170 3.91 -15.92 -5.69
N ILE A 171 3.85 -17.25 -5.56
CA ILE A 171 2.57 -17.93 -5.35
C ILE A 171 1.96 -17.60 -3.99
N SER A 172 2.75 -17.38 -2.94
CA SER A 172 2.26 -16.99 -1.63
C SER A 172 1.62 -15.60 -1.63
N ILE A 173 2.21 -14.64 -2.34
CA ILE A 173 1.64 -13.31 -2.56
C ILE A 173 0.25 -13.44 -3.20
N TYR A 174 0.14 -14.22 -4.28
CA TYR A 174 -1.14 -14.44 -4.94
C TYR A 174 -2.14 -15.19 -4.04
N LYS A 175 -1.72 -16.25 -3.33
CA LYS A 175 -2.58 -17.00 -2.39
C LYS A 175 -3.15 -16.12 -1.28
N LEU A 176 -2.33 -15.26 -0.68
CA LEU A 176 -2.79 -14.30 0.32
C LEU A 176 -3.76 -13.27 -0.28
N THR A 177 -3.51 -12.83 -1.51
CA THR A 177 -4.42 -11.92 -2.24
C THR A 177 -5.77 -12.57 -2.51
N GLY A 178 -5.79 -13.82 -2.99
CA GLY A 178 -7.01 -14.60 -3.18
C GLY A 178 -7.74 -14.87 -1.86
N ALA A 179 -7.00 -15.18 -0.78
CA ALA A 179 -7.58 -15.36 0.54
C ALA A 179 -8.32 -14.09 1.00
N VAL A 180 -7.71 -12.91 0.81
CA VAL A 180 -8.34 -11.60 1.09
C VAL A 180 -9.67 -11.43 0.34
N MET A 181 -9.75 -11.83 -0.93
CA MET A 181 -11.01 -11.77 -1.70
C MET A 181 -12.11 -12.65 -1.09
N HIS A 182 -11.76 -13.87 -0.65
CA HIS A 182 -12.72 -14.83 -0.06
C HIS A 182 -13.26 -14.40 1.32
N HIS A 183 -12.54 -13.55 2.08
CA HIS A 183 -13.03 -13.07 3.38
C HIS A 183 -14.39 -12.38 3.28
N GLY A 184 -14.65 -11.66 2.17
CA GLY A 184 -15.92 -11.00 1.92
C GLY A 184 -17.11 -11.93 1.71
N ALA A 185 -16.85 -13.22 1.43
CA ALA A 185 -17.87 -14.22 1.20
C ALA A 185 -18.22 -15.04 2.45
N MET A 186 -17.53 -14.82 3.58
CA MET A 186 -17.85 -15.49 4.84
C MET A 186 -19.22 -15.03 5.36
N LYS A 187 -20.05 -15.99 5.76
CA LYS A 187 -21.40 -15.73 6.28
C LYS A 187 -21.52 -16.27 7.70
N PHE A 188 -22.20 -15.50 8.53
CA PHE A 188 -22.46 -15.84 9.92
C PHE A 188 -23.93 -15.54 10.21
N LYS A 189 -24.51 -16.35 11.09
CA LYS A 189 -25.88 -16.18 11.57
C LYS A 189 -25.91 -16.19 13.08
N GLN A 190 -27.00 -15.66 13.63
CA GLN A 190 -27.23 -15.74 15.06
C GLN A 190 -27.63 -17.17 15.43
N LYS A 191 -26.96 -17.73 16.44
CA LYS A 191 -27.28 -19.03 16.98
C LYS A 191 -28.68 -19.02 17.61
N GLN A 192 -29.44 -20.10 17.44
CA GLN A 192 -30.80 -20.15 17.97
C GLN A 192 -30.81 -19.98 19.50
N ARG A 193 -31.60 -19.01 19.99
CA ARG A 193 -31.79 -18.70 21.42
C ARG A 193 -30.57 -18.10 22.14
N GLU A 194 -29.53 -17.70 21.40
CA GLU A 194 -28.35 -17.01 21.94
C GLU A 194 -28.07 -15.75 21.08
N GLU A 195 -27.35 -14.76 21.61
CA GLU A 195 -26.92 -13.58 20.83
C GLU A 195 -25.63 -13.82 20.04
N GLN A 196 -25.01 -14.99 20.23
CA GLN A 196 -23.73 -15.34 19.65
C GLN A 196 -23.85 -15.70 18.17
N ALA A 197 -22.79 -15.42 17.42
CA ALA A 197 -22.64 -15.81 16.03
C ALA A 197 -22.23 -17.29 15.92
N GLU A 198 -22.71 -17.93 14.86
CA GLU A 198 -22.19 -19.20 14.35
C GLU A 198 -21.96 -19.11 12.83
N PRO A 199 -21.02 -19.90 12.28
CA PRO A 199 -20.79 -19.94 10.84
C PRO A 199 -22.06 -20.36 10.07
N ASP A 200 -22.38 -19.67 8.99
CA ASP A 200 -23.47 -20.01 8.08
C ASP A 200 -22.92 -20.60 6.77
N GLY A 201 -22.25 -21.74 6.93
CA GLY A 201 -21.51 -22.42 5.86
C GLY A 201 -20.00 -22.27 6.01
N ASN A 202 -19.27 -23.21 5.41
CA ASN A 202 -17.82 -23.32 5.57
C ASN A 202 -17.05 -23.07 4.28
N GLU A 203 -17.72 -22.94 3.13
CA GLU A 203 -17.05 -22.92 1.82
C GLU A 203 -15.98 -21.81 1.72
N ALA A 204 -16.34 -20.56 2.04
CA ALA A 204 -15.38 -19.45 2.02
C ALA A 204 -14.25 -19.66 3.05
N ALA A 205 -14.59 -20.19 4.23
CA ALA A 205 -13.61 -20.47 5.28
C ALA A 205 -12.60 -21.56 4.88
N ASP A 206 -13.07 -22.61 4.20
CA ASP A 206 -12.23 -23.70 3.70
C ASP A 206 -11.29 -23.22 2.59
N LYS A 207 -11.77 -22.37 1.68
CA LYS A 207 -10.92 -21.73 0.65
C LYS A 207 -9.83 -20.86 1.29
N ILE A 208 -10.19 -19.98 2.22
CA ILE A 208 -9.24 -19.12 2.95
C ILE A 208 -8.21 -19.97 3.69
N ALA A 209 -8.68 -20.99 4.41
CA ALA A 209 -7.84 -21.87 5.21
C ALA A 209 -6.83 -22.64 4.34
N TYR A 210 -7.27 -23.14 3.18
CA TYR A 210 -6.39 -23.78 2.20
C TYR A 210 -5.31 -22.82 1.68
N LEU A 211 -5.69 -21.59 1.30
CA LEU A 211 -4.75 -20.60 0.76
C LEU A 211 -3.74 -20.10 1.79
N MET A 212 -4.16 -19.98 3.06
CA MET A 212 -3.31 -19.52 4.16
C MET A 212 -2.57 -20.66 4.88
N GLY A 213 -2.86 -21.92 4.55
CA GLY A 213 -2.24 -23.08 5.20
C GLY A 213 -2.64 -23.26 6.68
N ILE A 214 -3.88 -22.90 7.02
CA ILE A 214 -4.42 -23.00 8.40
C ILE A 214 -5.64 -23.95 8.44
N ASN A 215 -6.13 -24.26 9.63
CA ASN A 215 -7.33 -25.08 9.80
C ASN A 215 -8.59 -24.20 9.79
N SER A 216 -9.60 -24.53 8.95
CA SER A 216 -10.82 -23.73 8.82
C SER A 216 -11.70 -23.76 10.07
N ALA A 217 -11.79 -24.89 10.76
CA ALA A 217 -12.55 -25.01 11.99
C ALA A 217 -11.94 -24.17 13.12
N ASP A 218 -10.60 -24.17 13.24
CA ASP A 218 -9.91 -23.33 14.22
C ASP A 218 -10.07 -21.84 13.91
N MET A 219 -10.00 -21.45 12.63
CA MET A 219 -10.23 -20.07 12.19
C MET A 219 -11.66 -19.62 12.52
N LEU A 220 -12.68 -20.40 12.16
CA LEU A 220 -14.08 -20.08 12.44
C LEU A 220 -14.35 -20.00 13.95
N LYS A 221 -13.76 -20.93 14.71
CA LYS A 221 -13.83 -20.92 16.17
C LYS A 221 -13.15 -19.68 16.76
N ALA A 222 -11.97 -19.31 16.27
CA ALA A 222 -11.25 -18.12 16.76
C ALA A 222 -12.00 -16.81 16.44
N LEU A 223 -12.71 -16.76 15.32
CA LEU A 223 -13.55 -15.61 14.94
C LEU A 223 -14.81 -15.50 15.81
N CYS A 224 -15.55 -16.60 16.01
CA CYS A 224 -16.80 -16.58 16.79
C CYS A 224 -16.55 -16.57 18.31
N TYR A 225 -15.46 -17.20 18.74
CA TYR A 225 -15.09 -17.45 20.13
C TYR A 225 -13.62 -17.14 20.41
N PRO A 226 -13.17 -15.88 20.23
CA PRO A 226 -11.80 -15.48 20.53
C PRO A 226 -11.47 -15.72 22.00
N ARG A 227 -10.20 -16.08 22.23
CA ARG A 227 -9.60 -16.11 23.57
C ARG A 227 -8.98 -14.75 23.85
N VAL A 228 -9.51 -14.05 24.84
CA VAL A 228 -9.08 -12.70 25.21
C VAL A 228 -8.42 -12.75 26.58
N LYS A 229 -7.31 -12.01 26.73
CA LYS A 229 -6.64 -11.86 28.02
C LYS A 229 -7.38 -10.83 28.86
N VAL A 230 -7.87 -11.24 30.03
CA VAL A 230 -8.52 -10.36 31.01
C VAL A 230 -7.71 -10.44 32.30
N GLY A 231 -6.99 -9.37 32.63
CA GLY A 231 -5.98 -9.40 33.69
C GLY A 231 -4.87 -10.41 33.36
N ASN A 232 -4.74 -11.46 34.18
CA ASN A 232 -3.74 -12.52 33.99
C ASN A 232 -4.31 -13.82 33.40
N GLU A 233 -5.61 -13.89 33.12
CA GLU A 233 -6.29 -15.11 32.64
C GLU A 233 -6.73 -14.99 31.17
N MET A 234 -6.86 -16.15 30.51
CA MET A 234 -7.38 -16.23 29.14
C MET A 234 -8.82 -16.73 29.16
N VAL A 235 -9.76 -15.88 28.78
CA VAL A 235 -11.20 -16.18 28.77
C VAL A 235 -11.69 -16.30 27.33
N THR A 236 -12.54 -17.29 27.08
CA THR A 236 -13.22 -17.41 25.77
C THR A 236 -14.46 -16.54 25.76
N LYS A 237 -14.55 -15.61 24.81
CA LYS A 237 -15.67 -14.68 24.67
C LYS A 237 -16.42 -14.96 23.38
N GLY A 238 -17.72 -15.25 23.46
CA GLY A 238 -18.58 -15.33 22.28
C GLY A 238 -18.81 -13.94 21.67
N GLN A 239 -18.80 -13.85 20.34
CA GLN A 239 -19.07 -12.62 19.60
C GLN A 239 -20.47 -12.63 18.97
N THR A 240 -21.06 -11.46 18.78
CA THR A 240 -22.28 -11.28 17.98
C THR A 240 -21.96 -11.27 16.49
N VAL A 241 -22.95 -11.47 15.61
CA VAL A 241 -22.74 -11.46 14.14
C VAL A 241 -22.04 -10.17 13.65
N PRO A 242 -22.45 -8.96 14.07
CA PRO A 242 -21.73 -7.74 13.69
C PRO A 242 -20.27 -7.70 14.16
N GLN A 243 -19.99 -8.21 15.37
CA GLN A 243 -18.62 -8.26 15.90
C GLN A 243 -17.73 -9.19 15.07
N VAL A 244 -18.24 -10.36 14.68
CA VAL A 244 -17.50 -11.30 13.83
C VAL A 244 -17.23 -10.70 12.44
N ASN A 245 -18.23 -10.05 11.82
CA ASN A 245 -18.05 -9.40 10.52
C ASN A 245 -16.99 -8.27 10.57
N ASN A 246 -16.97 -7.51 11.67
CA ASN A 246 -15.93 -6.50 11.90
C ASN A 246 -14.55 -7.15 12.08
N ALA A 247 -14.47 -8.26 12.82
CA ALA A 247 -13.23 -9.00 13.01
C ALA A 247 -12.69 -9.60 11.69
N VAL A 248 -13.56 -10.14 10.84
CA VAL A 248 -13.20 -10.63 9.49
C VAL A 248 -12.65 -9.49 8.64
N SER A 249 -13.32 -8.33 8.65
CA SER A 249 -12.86 -7.14 7.92
C SER A 249 -11.50 -6.65 8.44
N ALA A 250 -11.29 -6.64 9.76
CA ALA A 250 -10.03 -6.25 10.37
C ALA A 250 -8.89 -7.24 10.03
N LEU A 251 -9.17 -8.54 10.04
CA LEU A 251 -8.21 -9.57 9.65
C LEU A 251 -7.80 -9.42 8.18
N CYS A 252 -8.78 -9.24 7.30
CA CYS A 252 -8.58 -8.99 5.88
C CYS A 252 -7.64 -7.80 5.62
N LYS A 253 -7.93 -6.65 6.25
CA LYS A 253 -7.07 -5.45 6.23
C LYS A 253 -5.66 -5.73 6.74
N SER A 254 -5.53 -6.47 7.84
CA SER A 254 -4.23 -6.75 8.47
C SER A 254 -3.37 -7.69 7.62
N VAL A 255 -3.97 -8.73 7.03
CA VAL A 255 -3.27 -9.64 6.10
C VAL A 255 -2.75 -8.87 4.90
N TYR A 256 -3.60 -8.04 4.28
CA TYR A 256 -3.22 -7.25 3.11
C TYR A 256 -2.09 -6.26 3.42
N GLU A 257 -2.20 -5.51 4.52
CA GLU A 257 -1.15 -4.58 4.96
C GLU A 257 0.17 -5.29 5.22
N LYS A 258 0.16 -6.38 5.99
CA LYS A 258 1.40 -7.11 6.33
C LYS A 258 2.05 -7.69 5.08
N MET A 259 1.25 -8.19 4.14
CA MET A 259 1.73 -8.65 2.84
C MET A 259 2.36 -7.50 2.05
N PHE A 260 1.72 -6.33 1.98
CA PHE A 260 2.25 -5.16 1.30
C PHE A 260 3.58 -4.69 1.90
N LEU A 261 3.64 -4.53 3.22
CA LEU A 261 4.86 -4.13 3.92
C LEU A 261 5.97 -5.17 3.75
N TRP A 262 5.63 -6.46 3.78
CA TRP A 262 6.61 -7.52 3.52
C TRP A 262 7.14 -7.47 2.08
N MET A 263 6.30 -7.21 1.08
CA MET A 263 6.77 -7.01 -0.30
C MET A 263 7.77 -5.85 -0.39
N VAL A 264 7.51 -4.74 0.30
CA VAL A 264 8.45 -3.60 0.36
C VAL A 264 9.78 -3.99 1.02
N VAL A 265 9.74 -4.76 2.11
CA VAL A 265 10.94 -5.29 2.77
C VAL A 265 11.73 -6.18 1.80
N ARG A 266 11.08 -7.12 1.11
CA ARG A 266 11.73 -8.00 0.13
C ARG A 266 12.31 -7.21 -1.04
N ILE A 267 11.59 -6.21 -1.57
CA ILE A 267 12.12 -5.30 -2.59
C ILE A 267 13.38 -4.60 -2.09
N ASN A 268 13.38 -4.09 -0.86
CA ASN A 268 14.54 -3.41 -0.29
C ASN A 268 15.75 -4.30 -0.05
N GLU A 269 15.53 -5.56 0.34
CA GLU A 269 16.60 -6.57 0.41
C GLU A 269 17.26 -6.76 -0.96
N MET A 270 16.46 -6.69 -2.03
CA MET A 270 16.94 -6.88 -3.39
C MET A 270 17.60 -5.63 -3.96
N LEU A 271 17.11 -4.44 -3.62
CA LEU A 271 17.76 -3.18 -4.02
C LEU A 271 19.06 -2.90 -3.22
N ASN A 272 19.32 -3.67 -2.16
CA ASN A 272 20.49 -3.51 -1.31
C ASN A 272 21.75 -4.11 -1.94
N THR A 273 22.81 -3.31 -2.08
CA THR A 273 24.12 -3.77 -2.54
C THR A 273 25.20 -3.50 -1.49
N THR A 274 26.38 -4.11 -1.68
CA THR A 274 27.57 -3.88 -0.85
C THR A 274 28.37 -2.64 -1.25
N ASN A 275 27.92 -1.87 -2.24
CA ASN A 275 28.68 -0.71 -2.73
C ASN A 275 28.73 0.41 -1.67
N PRO A 276 29.85 1.12 -1.53
CA PRO A 276 29.97 2.25 -0.62
C PRO A 276 29.04 3.39 -1.05
N ARG A 277 28.45 4.08 -0.06
CA ARG A 277 27.50 5.18 -0.23
C ARG A 277 27.97 6.42 0.51
N GLU A 278 27.74 7.58 -0.10
CA GLU A 278 28.13 8.87 0.48
C GLU A 278 26.97 9.87 0.48
N TYR A 279 26.17 9.89 -0.59
CA TYR A 279 25.03 10.79 -0.76
C TYR A 279 23.78 10.03 -1.22
N TYR A 280 22.60 10.61 -1.00
CA TYR A 280 21.36 10.09 -1.58
C TYR A 280 20.47 11.23 -2.07
N ILE A 281 19.61 10.91 -3.04
CA ILE A 281 18.49 11.76 -3.46
C ILE A 281 17.21 11.05 -3.03
N GLY A 282 16.43 11.74 -2.20
CA GLY A 282 15.13 11.27 -1.75
C GLY A 282 14.03 11.75 -2.69
N VAL A 283 13.22 10.82 -3.21
CA VAL A 283 12.04 11.11 -4.03
C VAL A 283 10.81 10.72 -3.23
N LEU A 284 10.08 11.71 -2.75
CA LEU A 284 8.82 11.53 -2.03
C LEU A 284 7.64 11.53 -3.02
N ASP A 285 6.91 10.41 -3.05
CA ASP A 285 5.67 10.26 -3.82
C ASP A 285 4.57 9.80 -2.87
N ILE A 286 3.67 10.72 -2.52
CA ILE A 286 2.54 10.44 -1.64
C ILE A 286 1.22 10.70 -2.36
N ALA A 287 0.13 10.14 -1.82
CA ALA A 287 -1.22 10.51 -2.21
C ALA A 287 -1.40 12.05 -2.14
N GLY A 288 -2.11 12.61 -3.11
CA GLY A 288 -2.40 14.04 -3.10
C GLY A 288 -3.48 14.39 -2.09
N PHE A 289 -3.60 15.68 -1.77
CA PHE A 289 -4.75 16.20 -1.05
C PHE A 289 -6.04 15.89 -1.83
N GLU A 290 -7.04 15.33 -1.15
CA GLU A 290 -8.34 14.99 -1.74
C GLU A 290 -9.48 15.51 -0.88
N ILE A 291 -10.56 15.90 -1.57
CA ILE A 291 -11.78 16.43 -0.99
C ILE A 291 -12.93 15.65 -1.58
N PHE A 292 -13.57 14.85 -0.72
CA PHE A 292 -14.77 14.07 -1.04
C PHE A 292 -15.95 14.55 -0.19
N ASP A 293 -17.17 14.10 -0.54
CA ASP A 293 -18.35 14.31 0.31
C ASP A 293 -18.23 13.56 1.65
N TYR A 294 -17.48 12.45 1.67
CA TYR A 294 -17.18 11.65 2.85
C TYR A 294 -15.67 11.46 2.99
N ASN A 295 -15.09 11.98 4.07
CA ASN A 295 -13.65 11.86 4.38
C ASN A 295 -13.50 11.12 5.71
N SER A 296 -12.81 9.97 5.69
CA SER A 296 -12.53 9.17 6.88
C SER A 296 -11.22 9.59 7.56
N LEU A 297 -10.85 8.89 8.64
CA LEU A 297 -9.57 9.07 9.34
C LEU A 297 -8.37 8.93 8.40
N GLU A 298 -8.40 7.97 7.47
CA GLU A 298 -7.33 7.79 6.49
C GLU A 298 -7.12 9.07 5.65
N GLN A 299 -8.22 9.71 5.23
CA GLN A 299 -8.13 10.94 4.47
C GLN A 299 -7.62 12.13 5.30
N LEU A 300 -7.98 12.20 6.59
CA LEU A 300 -7.41 13.17 7.51
C LEU A 300 -5.88 13.02 7.61
N CYS A 301 -5.38 11.79 7.76
CA CYS A 301 -3.94 11.52 7.84
C CYS A 301 -3.20 11.89 6.53
N ILE A 302 -3.79 11.58 5.37
CA ILE A 302 -3.24 11.94 4.06
C ILE A 302 -3.20 13.46 3.87
N ASN A 303 -4.32 14.14 4.14
CA ASN A 303 -4.43 15.58 3.97
C ASN A 303 -3.53 16.33 4.96
N PHE A 304 -3.43 15.87 6.21
CA PHE A 304 -2.49 16.40 7.20
C PHE A 304 -1.02 16.27 6.74
N THR A 305 -0.65 15.14 6.15
CA THR A 305 0.69 14.98 5.58
C THR A 305 0.94 15.97 4.43
N ASN A 306 -0.05 16.19 3.56
CA ASN A 306 0.03 17.17 2.48
C ASN A 306 0.17 18.60 3.02
N GLU A 307 -0.54 18.95 4.11
CA GLU A 307 -0.44 20.25 4.77
C GLU A 307 0.99 20.49 5.29
N LYS A 308 1.59 19.49 5.95
CA LYS A 308 2.99 19.55 6.40
C LYS A 308 3.98 19.66 5.24
N LEU A 309 3.73 18.98 4.13
CA LEU A 309 4.57 19.11 2.93
C LEU A 309 4.46 20.48 2.29
N GLN A 310 3.27 21.09 2.29
CA GLN A 310 3.11 22.47 1.81
C GLN A 310 3.83 23.45 2.73
N GLN A 311 3.78 23.25 4.05
CA GLN A 311 4.55 24.05 5.00
C GLN A 311 6.06 23.89 4.79
N PHE A 312 6.53 22.65 4.60
CA PHE A 312 7.92 22.37 4.27
C PHE A 312 8.34 23.08 2.98
N PHE A 313 7.52 23.00 1.93
CA PHE A 313 7.75 23.71 0.67
C PHE A 313 7.85 25.22 0.88
N ASN A 314 6.91 25.82 1.61
CA ASN A 314 6.92 27.25 1.92
C ASN A 314 8.22 27.62 2.66
N HIS A 315 8.61 26.83 3.65
CA HIS A 315 9.85 27.07 4.39
C HIS A 315 11.10 26.94 3.50
N THR A 316 11.20 25.91 2.67
CA THR A 316 12.35 25.72 1.78
C THR A 316 12.44 26.80 0.70
N MET A 317 11.36 27.02 -0.05
CA MET A 317 11.36 27.97 -1.18
C MET A 317 11.53 29.42 -0.74
N PHE A 318 10.99 29.79 0.42
CA PHE A 318 10.98 31.18 0.84
C PHE A 318 12.00 31.47 1.92
N VAL A 319 12.26 30.58 2.87
CA VAL A 319 13.22 30.87 3.94
C VAL A 319 14.61 30.39 3.53
N LEU A 320 14.77 29.09 3.24
CA LEU A 320 16.09 28.51 2.97
C LEU A 320 16.72 29.04 1.69
N GLU A 321 15.93 29.25 0.63
CA GLU A 321 16.45 29.81 -0.63
C GLU A 321 17.03 31.23 -0.42
N GLN A 322 16.31 32.08 0.33
CA GLN A 322 16.78 33.43 0.66
C GLN A 322 18.02 33.41 1.57
N GLU A 323 18.11 32.43 2.47
CA GLU A 323 19.30 32.20 3.30
C GLU A 323 20.51 31.75 2.45
N GLU A 324 20.31 30.90 1.45
CA GLU A 324 21.37 30.46 0.54
C GLU A 324 21.84 31.62 -0.35
N TYR A 325 20.94 32.46 -0.88
CA TYR A 325 21.33 33.69 -1.59
C TYR A 325 22.20 34.60 -0.73
N LYS A 326 21.83 34.77 0.55
CA LYS A 326 22.63 35.56 1.49
C LYS A 326 24.00 34.94 1.74
N LYS A 327 24.08 33.61 1.82
CA LYS A 327 25.31 32.85 2.06
C LYS A 327 26.26 32.88 0.84
N GLU A 328 25.70 32.80 -0.36
CA GLU A 328 26.43 32.91 -1.65
C GLU A 328 26.74 34.37 -2.02
N GLY A 329 26.25 35.35 -1.25
CA GLY A 329 26.49 36.77 -1.47
C GLY A 329 25.74 37.36 -2.67
N ILE A 330 24.63 36.73 -3.07
CA ILE A 330 23.75 37.19 -4.14
C ILE A 330 22.88 38.33 -3.62
N GLU A 331 22.84 39.45 -4.35
CA GLU A 331 22.01 40.59 -4.00
C GLU A 331 20.53 40.25 -4.19
N TRP A 332 19.84 40.01 -3.07
CA TRP A 332 18.43 39.66 -3.05
C TRP A 332 17.71 40.44 -1.94
N ALA A 333 16.57 41.05 -2.29
CA ALA A 333 15.72 41.73 -1.33
C ALA A 333 14.87 40.72 -0.56
N PHE A 334 14.96 40.70 0.77
CA PHE A 334 14.17 39.78 1.58
C PHE A 334 12.67 40.04 1.44
N ILE A 335 11.91 39.01 1.08
CA ILE A 335 10.46 39.05 0.96
C ILE A 335 9.86 38.12 2.02
N ASP A 336 8.97 38.65 2.85
CA ASP A 336 8.13 37.85 3.74
C ASP A 336 6.84 37.46 3.00
N PHE A 337 6.59 36.16 2.90
CA PHE A 337 5.47 35.61 2.15
C PHE A 337 4.22 35.39 3.02
N GLY A 338 4.31 35.50 4.35
CA GLY A 338 3.15 35.43 5.27
C GLY A 338 2.29 34.17 5.20
N MET A 339 2.71 33.13 4.46
CA MET A 339 1.97 31.88 4.26
C MET A 339 2.41 30.85 5.30
N ASP A 340 1.80 30.93 6.48
CA ASP A 340 2.06 29.99 7.56
C ASP A 340 0.86 29.06 7.79
N LEU A 341 1.07 27.77 7.52
CA LEU A 341 0.12 26.70 7.79
C LEU A 341 0.28 26.12 9.20
N ALA A 342 1.23 26.64 10.00
CA ALA A 342 1.51 26.13 11.34
C ALA A 342 0.27 26.08 12.23
N THR A 343 -0.63 27.06 12.17
CA THR A 343 -1.85 27.03 13.00
C THR A 343 -2.72 25.79 12.74
N CYS A 344 -2.88 25.38 11.48
CA CYS A 344 -3.64 24.19 11.11
C CYS A 344 -2.90 22.91 11.55
N ILE A 345 -1.59 22.86 11.30
CA ILE A 345 -0.75 21.71 11.67
C ILE A 345 -0.74 21.51 13.18
N GLU A 346 -0.57 22.58 13.94
CA GLU A 346 -0.54 22.57 15.39
C GLU A 346 -1.87 22.12 16.01
N LEU A 347 -3.01 22.55 15.44
CA LEU A 347 -4.33 22.10 15.88
C LEU A 347 -4.47 20.56 15.79
N ILE A 348 -3.81 19.93 14.83
CA ILE A 348 -3.90 18.49 14.60
C ILE A 348 -2.90 17.72 15.47
N GLU A 349 -1.64 18.14 15.54
CA GLU A 349 -0.55 17.35 16.14
C GLU A 349 -0.11 17.73 17.55
N LYS A 350 -0.40 18.95 18.02
CA LYS A 350 0.03 19.35 19.37
C LYS A 350 -0.75 18.61 20.45
N PRO A 351 -0.22 18.56 21.69
CA PRO A 351 -1.00 18.14 22.85
C PRO A 351 -2.33 18.89 22.93
N MET A 352 -3.42 18.20 23.29
CA MET A 352 -4.80 18.70 23.20
C MET A 352 -5.31 18.99 21.78
N GLY A 353 -4.54 18.62 20.75
CA GLY A 353 -4.95 18.62 19.36
C GLY A 353 -5.79 17.39 18.99
N ILE A 354 -6.26 17.34 17.75
CA ILE A 354 -7.20 16.32 17.28
C ILE A 354 -6.68 14.90 17.52
N PHE A 355 -5.40 14.61 17.19
CA PHE A 355 -4.86 13.26 17.38
C PHE A 355 -4.63 12.90 18.86
N SER A 356 -4.24 13.86 19.70
CA SER A 356 -4.07 13.65 21.14
C SER A 356 -5.39 13.24 21.78
N ILE A 357 -6.47 13.97 21.49
CA ILE A 357 -7.80 13.67 22.03
C ILE A 357 -8.29 12.30 21.53
N LEU A 358 -8.09 12.00 20.24
CA LEU A 358 -8.48 10.72 19.66
C LEU A 358 -7.76 9.54 20.33
N GLU A 359 -6.45 9.66 20.54
CA GLU A 359 -5.64 8.62 21.19
C GLU A 359 -6.05 8.41 22.66
N GLU A 360 -6.24 9.51 23.40
CA GLU A 360 -6.66 9.47 24.80
C GLU A 360 -8.02 8.77 24.96
N GLU A 361 -9.01 9.12 24.14
CA GLU A 361 -10.35 8.54 24.20
C GLU A 361 -10.40 7.08 23.70
N CYS A 362 -9.42 6.61 22.94
CA CYS A 362 -9.33 5.20 22.52
C CYS A 362 -8.81 4.26 23.62
N MET A 363 -8.32 4.81 24.74
CA MET A 363 -7.85 4.04 25.90
C MET A 363 -8.97 3.76 26.92
N PHE A 364 -10.14 4.38 26.74
CA PHE A 364 -11.35 4.20 27.57
C PHE A 364 -12.39 3.35 26.82
#